data_AF-A0A2V7XNU7-F1
#
_entry.id   AF-A0A2V7XNU7-F1
#
_cell.length_a   1.000
_cell.length_b   1.000
_cell.length_c   1.000
_cell.angle_alpha   90.00
_cell.angle_beta   90.00
_cell.angle_gamma   90.00
#
_symmetry.space_group_name_H-M   'P 1'
#
loop_
_entity.id
_entity.type
_entity.pdbx_description
1 polymer ?
#
loop_
_entity_poly.entity_id
_entity_poly.type
_entity_poly.pdbx_seq_one_letter_code
_entity_poly.pdbx_strand_id
1 'polypeptide(L)'
;MTSMRAFVRTKNASMRALLQTVEKVLDHDVNILLLGESGVGKDYFAESIHTAGSRRDRPLVRIDCAAIPADLFEAELFGFERGTFTDAVARKIGKLEMAQGGTIYFDDITSLAPNLQAKLLRAIQEKRFTRLGGHQPIAFDSRIISSSSTAPESLRDDLLYRINVVTLTIPPLRDRSEDIPQLAKNFVARRKRSISADALQMLIDYPWPGNVRELRNVIDRAVIIEETDILTPKSLPEFAADPVDSAIQGQWTLEELESRYIRQVLRKTRSNYSRAAQILGINRKTLLEKRRKYGIE
;
A
#
# COMPACT_ATOMS: atom_id res chain seq x y z
N MET A 1 -28.19 -6.32 3.37
CA MET A 1 -27.09 -5.51 2.79
C MET A 1 -26.02 -5.36 3.86
N THR A 2 -24.83 -5.90 3.64
CA THR A 2 -23.71 -5.73 4.58
C THR A 2 -23.11 -4.35 4.37
N SER A 3 -23.26 -3.45 5.33
CA SER A 3 -22.70 -2.09 5.22
C SER A 3 -21.17 -2.14 5.23
N MET A 4 -20.52 -1.31 4.40
CA MET A 4 -19.06 -1.12 4.43
C MET A 4 -18.52 -0.74 5.81
N ARG A 5 -19.35 -0.11 6.66
CA ARG A 5 -19.02 0.23 8.05
C ARG A 5 -18.80 -1.00 8.94
N ALA A 6 -19.31 -2.17 8.53
CA ALA A 6 -19.00 -3.43 9.20
C ALA A 6 -17.54 -3.85 8.99
N PHE A 7 -16.95 -3.49 7.85
CA PHE A 7 -15.59 -3.87 7.45
C PHE A 7 -14.54 -2.81 7.82
N VAL A 8 -14.89 -1.53 7.73
CA VAL A 8 -13.97 -0.42 8.05
C VAL A 8 -14.61 0.46 9.12
N ARG A 9 -14.03 0.44 10.32
CA ARG A 9 -14.37 1.35 11.43
C ARG A 9 -13.33 2.45 11.48
N THR A 10 -13.78 3.70 11.50
CA THR A 10 -12.90 4.88 11.45
C THR A 10 -13.56 6.04 12.19
N LYS A 11 -12.74 6.89 12.82
CA LYS A 11 -13.17 8.18 13.37
C LYS A 11 -12.79 9.36 12.46
N ASN A 12 -11.78 9.15 11.62
CA ASN A 12 -11.25 10.15 10.70
C ASN A 12 -12.30 10.62 9.66
N ALA A 13 -12.39 11.93 9.45
CA ALA A 13 -13.39 12.54 8.57
C ALA A 13 -13.20 12.16 7.09
N SER A 14 -11.96 12.17 6.59
CA SER A 14 -11.62 11.82 5.21
C SER A 14 -11.98 10.36 4.91
N MET A 15 -11.67 9.46 5.84
CA MET A 15 -12.07 8.06 5.76
C MET A 15 -13.60 7.88 5.79
N ARG A 16 -14.33 8.63 6.63
CA ARG A 16 -15.80 8.61 6.64
C ARG A 16 -16.39 9.07 5.30
N ALA A 17 -15.87 10.15 4.72
CA ALA A 17 -16.28 10.63 3.40
C ALA A 17 -16.01 9.59 2.31
N LEU A 18 -14.85 8.94 2.34
CA LEU A 18 -14.53 7.84 1.44
C LEU A 18 -15.56 6.69 1.56
N LEU A 19 -15.88 6.25 2.78
CA LEU A 19 -16.86 5.18 2.99
C LEU A 19 -18.26 5.56 2.50
N GLN A 20 -18.67 6.83 2.65
CA GLN A 20 -19.94 7.32 2.10
C GLN A 20 -19.95 7.28 0.56
N THR A 21 -18.83 7.64 -0.08
CA THR A 21 -18.69 7.51 -1.54
C THR A 21 -18.75 6.04 -1.96
N VAL A 22 -18.08 5.14 -1.23
CA VAL A 22 -18.19 3.69 -1.49
C VAL A 22 -19.65 3.25 -1.40
N GLU A 23 -20.36 3.57 -0.31
CA GLU A 23 -21.77 3.19 -0.11
C GLU A 23 -22.65 3.59 -1.29
N LYS A 24 -22.42 4.77 -1.90
CA LYS A 24 -23.16 5.24 -3.08
C LYS A 24 -22.88 4.45 -4.36
N VAL A 25 -21.74 3.77 -4.46
CA VAL A 25 -21.31 3.08 -5.69
C VAL A 25 -21.33 1.55 -5.56
N LEU A 26 -21.63 1.01 -4.37
CA LEU A 26 -21.64 -0.45 -4.13
C LEU A 26 -22.57 -1.21 -5.08
N ASP A 27 -23.77 -0.68 -5.29
CA ASP A 27 -24.82 -1.32 -6.11
C ASP A 27 -24.70 -1.02 -7.61
N HIS A 28 -23.75 -0.16 -7.99
CA HIS A 28 -23.52 0.22 -9.39
C HIS A 28 -22.39 -0.60 -10.01
N ASP A 29 -22.60 -1.01 -11.26
CA ASP A 29 -21.58 -1.70 -12.06
C ASP A 29 -20.62 -0.69 -12.72
N VAL A 30 -19.87 0.00 -11.87
CA VAL A 30 -18.89 1.02 -12.26
C VAL A 30 -17.48 0.60 -11.89
N ASN A 31 -16.53 1.07 -12.70
CA ASN A 31 -15.10 0.85 -12.48
C ASN A 31 -14.60 1.78 -11.36
N ILE A 32 -13.84 1.22 -10.43
CA ILE A 32 -13.33 1.95 -9.26
C ILE A 32 -11.81 1.97 -9.30
N LEU A 33 -11.22 3.15 -9.11
CA LEU A 33 -9.78 3.33 -8.91
C LEU A 33 -9.49 3.64 -7.43
N LEU A 34 -8.75 2.75 -6.76
CA LEU A 34 -8.22 2.94 -5.42
C LEU A 34 -6.85 3.61 -5.50
N LEU A 35 -6.76 4.84 -4.99
CA LEU A 35 -5.51 5.59 -4.93
C LEU A 35 -5.01 5.68 -3.49
N GLY A 36 -3.70 5.59 -3.29
CA GLY A 36 -3.08 5.84 -1.98
C GLY A 36 -1.73 5.15 -1.87
N GLU A 37 -0.96 5.46 -0.84
CA GLU A 37 0.39 4.92 -0.68
C GLU A 37 0.43 3.39 -0.56
N SER A 38 1.63 2.81 -0.68
CA SER A 38 1.81 1.39 -0.39
C SER A 38 1.49 1.10 1.08
N GLY A 39 0.76 0.01 1.33
CA GLY A 39 0.45 -0.44 2.70
C GLY A 39 -0.74 0.25 3.38
N VAL A 40 -1.47 1.15 2.71
CA VAL A 40 -2.67 1.80 3.28
C VAL A 40 -3.90 0.89 3.38
N GLY A 41 -3.85 -0.30 2.77
CA GLY A 41 -4.93 -1.29 2.80
C GLY A 41 -5.79 -1.38 1.54
N LYS A 42 -5.28 -0.99 0.35
CA LYS A 42 -6.02 -1.02 -0.92
C LYS A 42 -6.67 -2.38 -1.21
N ASP A 43 -5.93 -3.47 -0.98
CA ASP A 43 -6.45 -4.84 -1.13
C ASP A 43 -7.67 -5.13 -0.26
N TYR A 44 -7.60 -4.73 1.01
CA TYR A 44 -8.70 -4.91 1.95
C TYR A 44 -9.92 -4.09 1.53
N PHE A 45 -9.69 -2.89 0.98
CA PHE A 45 -10.76 -2.08 0.40
C PHE A 45 -11.40 -2.75 -0.82
N ALA A 46 -10.61 -3.27 -1.75
CA ALA A 46 -11.12 -3.99 -2.92
C ALA A 46 -11.98 -5.21 -2.52
N GLU A 47 -11.49 -6.00 -1.57
CA GLU A 47 -12.22 -7.15 -1.02
C GLU A 47 -13.50 -6.73 -0.28
N SER A 48 -13.45 -5.65 0.49
CA SER A 48 -14.62 -5.11 1.20
C SER A 48 -15.69 -4.61 0.22
N ILE A 49 -15.28 -3.89 -0.83
CA ILE A 49 -16.19 -3.40 -1.89
C ILE A 49 -16.87 -4.57 -2.60
N HIS A 50 -16.12 -5.61 -2.94
CA HIS A 50 -16.67 -6.82 -3.55
C HIS A 50 -17.68 -7.52 -2.63
N THR A 51 -17.30 -7.75 -1.38
CA THR A 51 -18.11 -8.47 -0.38
C THR A 51 -19.39 -7.71 -0.01
N ALA A 52 -19.35 -6.38 -0.05
CA ALA A 52 -20.50 -5.52 0.25
C ALA A 52 -21.40 -5.26 -0.98
N GLY A 53 -20.93 -5.51 -2.20
CA GLY A 53 -21.62 -5.17 -3.44
C GLY A 53 -22.60 -6.24 -3.95
N SER A 54 -23.16 -5.98 -5.14
CA SER A 54 -24.13 -6.87 -5.82
C SER A 54 -23.53 -8.18 -6.32
N ARG A 55 -22.22 -8.22 -6.60
CA ARG A 55 -21.49 -9.39 -7.10
C ARG A 55 -20.78 -10.18 -5.97
N ARG A 56 -21.17 -10.04 -4.70
CA ARG A 56 -20.50 -10.66 -3.54
C ARG A 56 -20.44 -12.20 -3.55
N ASP A 57 -21.40 -12.85 -4.20
CA ASP A 57 -21.48 -14.33 -4.28
C ASP A 57 -20.81 -14.86 -5.57
N ARG A 58 -20.10 -13.98 -6.29
CA ARG A 58 -19.40 -14.26 -7.56
C ARG A 58 -17.88 -14.20 -7.34
N PRO A 59 -17.04 -14.73 -8.25
CA PRO A 59 -15.59 -14.73 -8.03
C PRO A 59 -15.01 -13.31 -7.92
N LEU A 60 -14.06 -13.15 -6.98
CA LEU A 60 -13.12 -12.04 -6.95
C LEU A 60 -11.76 -12.55 -7.45
N VAL A 61 -11.38 -12.15 -8.66
CA VAL A 61 -10.08 -12.51 -9.24
C VAL A 61 -9.10 -11.37 -9.04
N ARG A 62 -8.00 -11.64 -8.35
CA ARG A 62 -6.94 -10.66 -8.06
C ARG A 62 -5.77 -10.86 -9.02
N ILE A 63 -5.24 -9.75 -9.52
CA ILE A 63 -4.09 -9.68 -10.42
C ILE A 63 -3.13 -8.65 -9.86
N ASP A 64 -1.94 -9.10 -9.47
CA ASP A 64 -0.83 -8.21 -9.14
C ASP A 64 -0.08 -7.89 -10.43
N CYS A 65 -0.24 -6.66 -10.92
CA CYS A 65 0.35 -6.22 -12.18
C CYS A 65 1.88 -6.15 -12.12
N ALA A 66 2.46 -5.96 -10.93
CA ALA A 66 3.90 -5.88 -10.74
C ALA A 66 4.55 -7.27 -10.70
N ALA A 67 3.79 -8.30 -10.32
CA ALA A 67 4.29 -9.67 -10.19
C ALA A 67 4.30 -10.48 -11.49
N ILE A 68 3.54 -10.08 -12.51
CA ILE A 68 3.40 -10.85 -13.76
C ILE A 68 4.49 -10.41 -14.76
N PRO A 69 5.38 -11.31 -15.20
CA PRO A 69 6.34 -11.00 -16.26
C PRO A 69 5.64 -10.59 -17.55
N ALA A 70 6.20 -9.61 -18.27
CA ALA A 70 5.60 -9.08 -19.49
C ALA A 70 5.29 -10.16 -20.54
N ASP A 71 6.18 -11.15 -20.68
CA ASP A 71 6.05 -12.25 -21.65
C ASP A 71 4.91 -13.23 -21.28
N LEU A 72 4.54 -13.30 -20.01
CA LEU A 72 3.46 -14.17 -19.52
C LEU A 72 2.13 -13.44 -19.37
N PHE A 73 2.13 -12.10 -19.47
CA PHE A 73 0.95 -11.29 -19.19
C PHE A 73 -0.28 -11.73 -19.99
N GLU A 74 -0.13 -11.93 -21.30
CA GLU A 74 -1.26 -12.34 -22.14
C GLU A 74 -1.73 -13.77 -21.83
N ALA A 75 -0.81 -14.69 -21.58
CA ALA A 75 -1.13 -16.07 -21.27
C ALA A 75 -1.83 -16.19 -19.91
N GLU A 76 -1.46 -15.38 -18.91
CA GLU A 76 -2.15 -15.31 -17.62
C GLU A 76 -3.50 -14.60 -17.74
N LEU A 77 -3.56 -13.45 -18.41
CA LEU A 77 -4.75 -12.60 -18.44
C LEU A 77 -5.83 -13.16 -19.36
N PHE A 78 -5.47 -13.52 -20.59
CA PHE A 78 -6.40 -13.95 -21.65
C PHE A 78 -6.47 -15.48 -21.79
N GLY A 79 -5.45 -16.21 -21.34
CA GLY A 79 -5.36 -17.66 -21.57
C GLY A 79 -4.90 -18.00 -22.98
N PHE A 80 -4.77 -19.29 -23.26
CA PHE A 80 -4.30 -19.79 -24.56
C PHE A 80 -4.96 -21.11 -24.95
N GLU A 81 -5.09 -21.34 -26.25
CA GLU A 81 -5.52 -22.62 -26.81
C GLU A 81 -4.35 -23.60 -26.93
N ARG A 82 -4.65 -24.90 -26.98
CA ARG A 82 -3.63 -25.93 -27.18
C ARG A 82 -2.86 -25.70 -28.48
N GLY A 83 -1.54 -25.80 -28.44
CA GLY A 83 -0.67 -25.66 -29.63
C GLY A 83 -0.32 -24.22 -30.01
N THR A 84 -0.64 -23.24 -29.17
CA THR A 84 -0.29 -21.82 -29.40
C THR A 84 1.22 -21.55 -29.37
N PHE A 85 1.97 -22.29 -28.54
CA PHE A 85 3.43 -22.30 -28.47
C PHE A 85 3.91 -23.71 -28.09
N THR A 86 5.22 -23.98 -28.19
CA THR A 86 5.83 -25.31 -28.03
C THR A 86 5.44 -26.01 -26.73
N ASP A 87 5.28 -25.25 -25.64
CA ASP A 87 4.91 -25.77 -24.31
C ASP A 87 3.38 -25.78 -24.04
N ALA A 88 2.55 -25.38 -25.01
CA ALA A 88 1.10 -25.30 -24.85
C ALA A 88 0.42 -26.68 -25.03
N VAL A 89 0.75 -27.63 -24.16
CA VAL A 89 0.25 -29.02 -24.20
C VAL A 89 -1.26 -29.11 -23.99
N ALA A 90 -1.83 -28.20 -23.20
CA ALA A 90 -3.26 -28.12 -22.91
C ALA A 90 -3.75 -26.67 -22.98
N ARG A 91 -5.07 -26.48 -23.14
CA ARG A 91 -5.71 -25.16 -23.03
C ARG A 91 -5.58 -24.62 -21.60
N LYS A 92 -5.34 -23.32 -21.47
CA LYS A 92 -5.38 -22.59 -20.19
C LYS A 92 -6.45 -21.50 -20.20
N ILE A 93 -7.28 -21.48 -19.16
CA ILE A 93 -8.27 -20.42 -18.92
C ILE A 93 -7.55 -19.20 -18.33
N GLY A 94 -7.77 -18.02 -18.90
CA GLY A 94 -7.19 -16.76 -18.44
C GLY A 94 -7.94 -16.14 -17.26
N LYS A 95 -7.29 -15.23 -16.54
CA LYS A 95 -7.85 -14.54 -15.37
C LYS A 95 -9.11 -13.72 -15.70
N LEU A 96 -9.21 -13.12 -16.89
CA LEU A 96 -10.44 -12.40 -17.30
C LEU A 96 -11.63 -13.35 -17.40
N GLU A 97 -11.42 -14.54 -17.96
CA GLU A 97 -12.46 -15.56 -18.08
C GLU A 97 -12.85 -16.11 -16.70
N MET A 98 -11.88 -16.33 -15.80
CA MET A 98 -12.15 -16.74 -14.41
C MET A 98 -12.99 -15.72 -13.64
N ALA A 99 -12.92 -14.43 -14.00
CA ALA A 99 -13.63 -13.34 -13.34
C ALA A 99 -15.03 -13.09 -13.89
N GLN A 100 -15.48 -13.88 -14.87
CA GLN A 100 -16.73 -13.63 -15.59
C GLN A 100 -17.96 -13.65 -14.66
N GLY A 101 -18.81 -12.63 -14.77
CA GLY A 101 -19.93 -12.35 -13.88
C GLY A 101 -19.54 -11.87 -12.47
N GLY A 102 -18.24 -11.77 -12.18
CA GLY A 102 -17.67 -11.42 -10.87
C GLY A 102 -16.98 -10.07 -10.86
N THR A 103 -15.94 -9.95 -10.05
CA THR A 103 -15.10 -8.74 -9.92
C THR A 103 -13.66 -9.09 -10.21
N ILE A 104 -12.98 -8.22 -10.97
CA ILE A 104 -11.55 -8.31 -11.18
C ILE A 104 -10.85 -7.15 -10.48
N TYR A 105 -9.79 -7.46 -9.73
CA TYR A 105 -8.98 -6.48 -9.03
C TYR A 105 -7.56 -6.44 -9.62
N PHE A 106 -7.19 -5.31 -10.21
CA PHE A 106 -5.84 -5.03 -10.70
C PHE A 106 -5.06 -4.23 -9.66
N ASP A 107 -4.14 -4.88 -8.96
CA ASP A 107 -3.26 -4.21 -8.02
C ASP A 107 -2.06 -3.56 -8.73
N ASP A 108 -1.75 -2.34 -8.31
CA ASP A 108 -0.71 -1.47 -8.85
C ASP A 108 -0.71 -1.40 -10.40
N ILE A 109 -1.85 -1.03 -11.00
CA ILE A 109 -2.04 -1.01 -12.47
C ILE A 109 -1.04 -0.14 -13.22
N THR A 110 -0.47 0.85 -12.54
CA THR A 110 0.60 1.74 -13.02
C THR A 110 1.93 1.03 -13.27
N SER A 111 2.13 -0.17 -12.71
CA SER A 111 3.30 -1.02 -12.97
C SER A 111 3.31 -1.67 -14.36
N LEU A 112 2.17 -1.68 -15.07
CA LEU A 112 2.09 -2.27 -16.40
C LEU A 112 2.87 -1.46 -17.42
N ALA A 113 3.67 -2.15 -18.23
CA ALA A 113 4.33 -1.56 -19.39
C ALA A 113 3.29 -0.99 -20.40
N PRO A 114 3.61 0.08 -21.14
CA PRO A 114 2.65 0.78 -22.02
C PRO A 114 1.96 -0.11 -23.07
N ASN A 115 2.67 -1.13 -23.58
CA ASN A 115 2.13 -2.11 -24.52
C ASN A 115 1.09 -3.04 -23.87
N LEU A 116 1.27 -3.41 -22.60
CA LEU A 116 0.33 -4.22 -21.83
C LEU A 116 -0.91 -3.41 -21.47
N GLN A 117 -0.73 -2.13 -21.13
CA GLN A 117 -1.84 -1.19 -20.92
C GLN A 117 -2.75 -1.10 -22.15
N ALA A 118 -2.18 -1.03 -23.37
CA ALA A 118 -2.96 -1.01 -24.62
C ALA A 118 -3.78 -2.29 -24.83
N LYS A 119 -3.23 -3.46 -24.49
CA LYS A 119 -3.93 -4.74 -24.59
C LYS A 119 -5.09 -4.84 -23.58
N LEU A 120 -4.86 -4.41 -22.34
CA LEU A 120 -5.89 -4.36 -21.31
C LEU A 120 -7.00 -3.37 -21.69
N LEU A 121 -6.65 -2.18 -22.17
CA LEU A 121 -7.60 -1.18 -22.67
C LEU A 121 -8.53 -1.77 -23.72
N ARG A 122 -7.97 -2.49 -24.71
CA ARG A 122 -8.77 -3.11 -25.77
C ARG A 122 -9.82 -4.07 -25.21
N ALA A 123 -9.44 -4.92 -24.25
CA ALA A 123 -10.37 -5.84 -23.61
C ALA A 123 -11.48 -5.11 -22.83
N ILE A 124 -11.13 -4.06 -22.09
CA ILE A 124 -12.08 -3.24 -21.32
C ILE A 124 -13.06 -2.50 -22.25
N GLN A 125 -12.54 -1.89 -23.33
CA GLN A 125 -13.33 -1.08 -24.24
C GLN A 125 -14.26 -1.92 -25.12
N GLU A 126 -13.76 -3.02 -25.69
CA GLU A 126 -14.56 -3.92 -26.53
C GLU A 126 -15.51 -4.79 -25.69
N LYS A 127 -15.32 -4.85 -24.36
CA LYS A 127 -15.96 -5.82 -23.45
C LYS A 127 -15.84 -7.25 -23.94
N ARG A 128 -14.76 -7.56 -24.66
CA ARG A 128 -14.47 -8.87 -25.24
C ARG A 128 -12.96 -9.04 -25.37
N PHE A 129 -12.51 -10.29 -25.38
CA PHE A 129 -11.12 -10.65 -25.67
C PHE A 129 -11.06 -12.01 -26.34
N THR A 130 -9.91 -12.37 -26.89
CA THR A 130 -9.64 -13.70 -27.49
C THR A 130 -8.48 -14.35 -26.76
N ARG A 131 -8.53 -15.67 -26.58
CA ARG A 131 -7.36 -16.41 -26.09
C ARG A 131 -6.23 -16.33 -27.11
N LEU A 132 -5.00 -16.45 -26.66
CA LEU A 132 -3.85 -16.59 -27.56
C LEU A 132 -4.04 -17.85 -28.43
N GLY A 133 -3.80 -17.71 -29.73
CA GLY A 133 -4.01 -18.78 -30.72
C GLY A 133 -5.47 -19.09 -31.04
N GLY A 134 -6.44 -18.42 -30.40
CA GLY A 134 -7.87 -18.60 -30.62
C GLY A 134 -8.48 -17.49 -31.47
N HIS A 135 -9.58 -17.80 -32.15
CA HIS A 135 -10.37 -16.83 -32.93
C HIS A 135 -11.73 -16.50 -32.32
N GLN A 136 -12.16 -17.25 -31.29
CA GLN A 136 -13.46 -17.07 -30.67
C GLN A 136 -13.43 -15.90 -29.67
N PRO A 137 -14.24 -14.84 -29.87
CA PRO A 137 -14.33 -13.74 -28.93
C PRO A 137 -15.15 -14.16 -27.68
N ILE A 138 -14.56 -13.95 -26.51
CA ILE A 138 -15.13 -14.22 -25.19
C ILE A 138 -15.61 -12.89 -24.61
N ALA A 139 -16.81 -12.86 -24.03
CA ALA A 139 -17.34 -11.67 -23.39
C ALA A 139 -16.60 -11.37 -22.07
N PHE A 140 -16.25 -10.10 -21.86
CA PHE A 140 -15.70 -9.59 -20.61
C PHE A 140 -16.78 -8.85 -19.84
N ASP A 141 -17.37 -9.57 -18.89
CA ASP A 141 -18.37 -9.05 -17.95
C ASP A 141 -17.86 -9.22 -16.52
N SER A 142 -16.99 -8.32 -16.10
CA SER A 142 -16.53 -8.23 -14.72
C SER A 142 -16.56 -6.78 -14.27
N ARG A 143 -16.96 -6.54 -13.02
CA ARG A 143 -16.72 -5.26 -12.37
C ARG A 143 -15.22 -5.07 -12.18
N ILE A 144 -14.69 -3.90 -12.56
CA ILE A 144 -13.25 -3.63 -12.45
C ILE A 144 -13.00 -2.78 -11.20
N ILE A 145 -12.08 -3.24 -10.37
CA ILE A 145 -11.43 -2.44 -9.33
C ILE A 145 -9.95 -2.38 -9.67
N SER A 146 -9.37 -1.19 -9.71
CA SER A 146 -7.94 -1.00 -9.95
C SER A 146 -7.33 -0.29 -8.77
N SER A 147 -6.04 -0.50 -8.53
CA SER A 147 -5.27 0.09 -7.45
C SER A 147 -4.01 0.74 -8.01
N SER A 148 -3.57 1.86 -7.44
CA SER A 148 -2.27 2.46 -7.74
C SER A 148 -1.67 3.13 -6.51
N SER A 149 -0.35 3.04 -6.41
CA SER A 149 0.47 3.72 -5.40
C SER A 149 0.94 5.12 -5.82
N THR A 150 0.96 5.40 -7.11
CA THR A 150 1.47 6.63 -7.70
C THR A 150 0.36 7.43 -8.37
N ALA A 151 0.66 8.65 -8.79
CA ALA A 151 -0.29 9.43 -9.56
C ALA A 151 -0.67 8.68 -10.87
N PRO A 152 -1.95 8.72 -11.27
CA PRO A 152 -2.45 8.04 -12.46
C PRO A 152 -1.84 8.56 -13.78
N GLU A 153 -1.03 9.63 -13.74
CA GLU A 153 -0.30 10.20 -14.88
C GLU A 153 0.69 9.22 -15.53
N SER A 154 1.06 8.14 -14.82
CA SER A 154 1.87 7.05 -15.38
C SER A 154 1.08 6.06 -16.26
N LEU A 155 -0.25 6.18 -16.28
CA LEU A 155 -1.12 5.42 -17.18
C LEU A 155 -1.34 6.20 -18.48
N ARG A 156 -1.62 5.45 -19.55
CA ARG A 156 -2.18 6.05 -20.75
C ARG A 156 -3.53 6.70 -20.42
N ASP A 157 -3.76 7.90 -20.96
CA ASP A 157 -5.00 8.66 -20.76
C ASP A 157 -6.25 7.84 -21.11
N ASP A 158 -6.22 7.14 -22.25
CA ASP A 158 -7.32 6.32 -22.75
C ASP A 158 -7.71 5.18 -21.78
N LEU A 159 -6.73 4.51 -21.17
CA LEU A 159 -6.95 3.52 -20.12
C LEU A 159 -7.47 4.17 -18.85
N LEU A 160 -6.88 5.29 -18.42
CA LEU A 160 -7.29 6.01 -17.23
C LEU A 160 -8.77 6.41 -17.31
N TYR A 161 -9.22 6.97 -18.43
CA TYR A 161 -10.63 7.33 -18.64
C TYR A 161 -11.59 6.14 -18.56
N ARG A 162 -11.14 4.92 -18.87
CA ARG A 162 -11.96 3.71 -18.79
C ARG A 162 -12.04 3.13 -17.39
N ILE A 163 -10.98 3.23 -16.58
CA ILE A 163 -10.94 2.62 -15.25
C ILE A 163 -11.32 3.61 -14.13
N ASN A 164 -11.17 4.91 -14.36
CA ASN A 164 -11.36 5.95 -13.36
C ASN A 164 -12.75 6.59 -13.40
N VAL A 165 -13.81 5.77 -13.34
CA VAL A 165 -15.18 6.31 -13.24
C VAL A 165 -15.43 6.85 -11.83
N VAL A 166 -14.90 6.17 -10.80
CA VAL A 166 -14.93 6.60 -9.41
C VAL A 166 -13.53 6.45 -8.81
N THR A 167 -12.94 7.54 -8.35
CA THR A 167 -11.66 7.51 -7.61
C THR A 167 -11.92 7.50 -6.10
N LEU A 168 -11.28 6.59 -5.39
CA LEU A 168 -11.28 6.53 -3.93
C LEU A 168 -9.85 6.68 -3.41
N THR A 169 -9.54 7.87 -2.87
CA THR A 169 -8.22 8.17 -2.32
C THR A 169 -8.14 7.80 -0.84
N ILE A 170 -7.42 6.73 -0.53
CA ILE A 170 -7.23 6.23 0.83
C ILE A 170 -6.08 7.01 1.48
N PRO A 171 -6.34 7.77 2.56
CA PRO A 171 -5.31 8.55 3.23
C PRO A 171 -4.24 7.64 3.87
N PRO A 172 -2.98 8.11 3.92
CA PRO A 172 -1.93 7.43 4.66
C PRO A 172 -2.24 7.43 6.15
N LEU A 173 -1.64 6.51 6.90
CA LEU A 173 -1.95 6.26 8.30
C LEU A 173 -1.65 7.47 9.20
N ARG A 174 -0.61 8.26 8.88
CA ARG A 174 -0.29 9.53 9.55
C ARG A 174 -1.43 10.57 9.50
N ASP A 175 -2.18 10.60 8.40
CA ASP A 175 -3.31 11.54 8.23
C ASP A 175 -4.60 11.03 8.88
N ARG A 176 -4.56 9.83 9.48
CA ARG A 176 -5.66 9.18 10.21
C ARG A 176 -5.17 8.50 11.48
N SER A 177 -4.32 9.18 12.24
CA SER A 177 -3.75 8.67 13.50
C SER A 177 -4.82 8.22 14.51
N GLU A 178 -6.01 8.83 14.49
CA GLU A 178 -7.19 8.43 15.27
C GLU A 178 -7.65 6.98 15.06
N ASP A 179 -7.32 6.37 13.91
CA ASP A 179 -7.66 4.99 13.59
C ASP A 179 -6.62 3.99 14.12
N ILE A 180 -5.39 4.44 14.42
CA ILE A 180 -4.29 3.59 14.91
C ILE A 180 -4.71 2.79 16.15
N PRO A 181 -5.36 3.38 17.18
CA PRO A 181 -5.74 2.63 18.37
C PRO A 181 -6.65 1.44 18.08
N GLN A 182 -7.63 1.63 17.19
CA GLN A 182 -8.57 0.57 16.83
C GLN A 182 -7.91 -0.51 15.97
N LEU A 183 -7.07 -0.11 15.00
CA LEU A 183 -6.30 -1.04 14.18
C LEU A 183 -5.37 -1.89 15.04
N ALA A 184 -4.62 -1.25 15.94
CA ALA A 184 -3.69 -1.93 16.84
C ALA A 184 -4.42 -2.95 17.73
N LYS A 185 -5.50 -2.54 18.40
CA LYS A 185 -6.32 -3.43 19.23
C LYS A 185 -6.88 -4.61 18.43
N ASN A 186 -7.33 -4.38 17.19
CA ASN A 186 -7.84 -5.46 16.33
C ASN A 186 -6.75 -6.46 15.95
N PHE A 187 -5.53 -6.00 15.64
CA PHE A 187 -4.41 -6.89 15.30
C PHE A 187 -3.95 -7.71 16.51
N VAL A 188 -3.86 -7.09 17.69
CA VAL A 188 -3.48 -7.77 18.94
C VAL A 188 -4.56 -8.76 19.39
N ALA A 189 -5.85 -8.39 19.31
CA ALA A 189 -6.96 -9.23 19.75
C ALA A 189 -7.07 -10.56 18.97
N ARG A 190 -6.64 -10.59 17.69
CA ARG A 190 -6.54 -11.84 16.90
C ARG A 190 -5.62 -12.88 17.53
N ARG A 191 -4.74 -12.47 18.45
CA ARG A 191 -3.80 -13.31 19.19
C ARG A 191 -4.20 -13.49 20.66
N LYS A 192 -5.43 -13.10 21.05
CA LYS A 192 -5.96 -13.14 22.42
C LYS A 192 -5.11 -12.36 23.45
N ARG A 193 -4.40 -11.33 22.99
CA ARG A 193 -3.62 -10.44 23.86
C ARG A 193 -4.24 -9.05 23.94
N SER A 194 -3.68 -8.21 24.80
CA SER A 194 -4.02 -6.79 24.94
C SER A 194 -2.78 -5.91 24.75
N ILE A 195 -2.97 -4.60 24.69
CA ILE A 195 -1.88 -3.61 24.54
C ILE A 195 -1.99 -2.59 25.66
N SER A 196 -0.87 -2.28 26.31
CA SER A 196 -0.78 -1.26 27.35
C SER A 196 -1.00 0.15 26.78
N ALA A 197 -1.42 1.09 27.63
CA ALA A 197 -1.63 2.48 27.22
C ALA A 197 -0.34 3.13 26.68
N ASP A 198 0.80 2.90 27.34
CA ASP A 198 2.09 3.47 26.94
C ASP A 198 2.57 2.93 25.59
N ALA A 199 2.42 1.62 25.36
CA ALA A 199 2.72 1.01 24.06
C ALA A 199 1.80 1.58 22.96
N LEU A 200 0.52 1.75 23.26
CA LEU A 200 -0.44 2.32 22.33
C LEU A 200 -0.10 3.77 21.97
N GLN A 201 0.35 4.58 22.94
CA GLN A 201 0.76 5.96 22.71
C GLN A 201 1.95 6.02 21.75
N MET A 202 2.98 5.19 21.95
CA MET A 202 4.11 5.12 21.01
C MET A 202 3.68 4.73 19.59
N LEU A 203 2.68 3.87 19.44
CA LEU A 203 2.15 3.55 18.12
C LEU A 203 1.41 4.74 17.48
N ILE A 204 0.75 5.59 18.27
CA ILE A 204 0.05 6.78 17.76
C ILE A 204 1.06 7.84 17.29
N ASP A 205 2.15 8.01 18.03
CA ASP A 205 3.13 9.08 17.79
C ASP A 205 4.07 8.78 16.61
N TYR A 206 4.12 7.54 16.13
CA TYR A 206 4.95 7.15 14.99
C TYR A 206 4.26 7.48 13.64
N PRO A 207 4.98 8.04 12.64
CA PRO A 207 4.40 8.45 11.36
C PRO A 207 4.00 7.31 10.41
N TRP A 208 4.44 6.07 10.64
CA TRP A 208 4.12 4.89 9.81
C TRP A 208 4.37 5.06 8.31
N PRO A 209 5.63 5.20 7.85
CA PRO A 209 5.95 5.28 6.42
C PRO A 209 5.51 4.05 5.63
N GLY A 210 5.44 2.86 6.25
CA GLY A 210 4.88 1.64 5.66
C GLY A 210 3.39 1.43 5.97
N ASN A 211 2.71 2.45 6.48
CA ASN A 211 1.27 2.50 6.73
C ASN A 211 0.77 1.30 7.58
N VAL A 212 -0.43 0.80 7.28
CA VAL A 212 -1.08 -0.30 8.03
C VAL A 212 -0.29 -1.61 7.93
N ARG A 213 0.45 -1.82 6.82
CA ARG A 213 1.30 -3.01 6.64
C ARG A 213 2.43 -3.03 7.67
N GLU A 214 3.10 -1.90 7.87
CA GLU A 214 4.15 -1.76 8.88
C GLU A 214 3.59 -1.90 10.30
N LEU A 215 2.49 -1.20 10.61
CA LEU A 215 1.82 -1.32 11.91
C LEU A 215 1.50 -2.77 12.26
N ARG A 216 0.95 -3.52 11.30
CA ARG A 216 0.65 -4.95 11.48
C ARG A 216 1.91 -5.76 11.74
N ASN A 217 2.97 -5.57 10.96
CA ASN A 217 4.23 -6.30 11.11
C ASN A 217 4.89 -6.02 12.47
N VAL A 218 4.86 -4.77 12.93
CA VAL A 218 5.38 -4.36 14.24
C VAL A 218 4.61 -5.06 15.35
N ILE A 219 3.27 -5.10 15.27
CA ILE A 219 2.44 -5.78 16.26
C ILE A 219 2.65 -7.30 16.23
N ASP A 220 2.66 -7.93 15.05
CA ASP A 220 2.90 -9.37 14.92
C ASP A 220 4.26 -9.75 15.52
N ARG A 221 5.30 -8.93 15.32
CA ARG A 221 6.61 -9.12 15.96
C ARG A 221 6.56 -8.93 17.47
N ALA A 222 5.88 -7.90 17.95
CA ALA A 222 5.77 -7.61 19.38
C ALA A 222 5.03 -8.72 20.14
N VAL A 223 4.01 -9.33 19.54
CA VAL A 223 3.32 -10.51 20.10
C VAL A 223 4.27 -11.71 20.24
N ILE A 224 5.26 -11.87 19.36
CA ILE A 224 6.23 -12.97 19.44
C ILE A 224 7.24 -12.74 20.56
N ILE A 225 7.67 -11.49 20.77
CA ILE A 225 8.70 -11.12 21.75
C ILE A 225 8.12 -11.00 23.17
N GLU A 226 6.89 -10.51 23.29
CA GLU A 226 6.25 -10.30 24.59
C GLU A 226 5.94 -11.65 25.25
N GLU A 227 6.45 -11.82 26.47
CA GLU A 227 6.23 -13.03 27.27
C GLU A 227 4.89 -12.99 28.02
N THR A 228 4.29 -11.80 28.16
CA THR A 228 3.02 -11.59 28.85
C THR A 228 1.82 -11.45 27.89
N ASP A 229 0.60 -11.44 28.45
CA ASP A 229 -0.63 -11.20 27.69
C ASP A 229 -0.87 -9.73 27.33
N ILE A 230 0.01 -8.82 27.77
CA ILE A 230 -0.11 -7.38 27.57
C ILE A 230 1.13 -6.87 26.83
N LEU A 231 0.96 -6.36 25.61
CA LEU A 231 2.06 -5.75 24.88
C LEU A 231 2.50 -4.46 25.59
N THR A 232 3.75 -4.47 26.02
CA THR A 232 4.41 -3.33 26.67
C THR A 232 5.36 -2.60 25.70
N PRO A 233 5.79 -1.38 26.05
CA PRO A 233 6.82 -0.64 25.31
C PRO A 233 8.07 -1.46 24.95
N LYS A 234 8.48 -2.39 25.82
CA LYS A 234 9.69 -3.20 25.66
C LYS A 234 9.62 -4.17 24.48
N SER A 235 8.42 -4.53 24.06
CA SER A 235 8.17 -5.50 23.00
C SER A 235 8.01 -4.84 21.63
N LEU A 236 7.87 -3.51 21.61
CA LEU A 236 7.87 -2.72 20.37
C LEU A 236 9.31 -2.43 19.93
N PRO A 237 9.56 -2.32 18.61
CA PRO A 237 10.86 -1.89 18.13
C PRO A 237 11.15 -0.47 18.61
N GLU A 238 12.43 -0.11 18.68
CA GLU A 238 12.80 1.29 18.75
C GLU A 238 12.31 1.96 17.46
N PHE A 239 11.23 2.73 17.58
CA PHE A 239 10.77 3.60 16.51
C PHE A 239 11.85 4.65 16.30
N ALA A 240 12.63 4.49 15.23
CA ALA A 240 13.55 5.52 14.80
C ALA A 240 12.69 6.72 14.39
N ALA A 241 12.52 7.66 15.31
CA ALA A 241 11.79 8.88 15.04
C ALA A 241 12.48 9.60 13.88
N ASP A 242 11.71 10.12 12.92
CA ASP A 242 12.28 10.95 11.88
C ASP A 242 13.01 12.10 12.59
N PRO A 243 14.31 12.30 12.35
CA PRO A 243 15.08 13.34 13.03
C PRO A 243 14.46 14.72 12.84
N VAL A 244 13.80 14.94 11.70
CA VAL A 244 13.12 16.20 11.36
C VAL A 244 11.82 16.34 12.13
N ASP A 245 10.97 15.32 12.17
CA ASP A 245 9.73 15.38 12.96
C ASP A 245 9.99 15.49 14.46
N SER A 246 11.03 14.81 14.94
CA SER A 246 11.47 14.92 16.34
C SER A 246 11.97 16.34 16.66
N ALA A 247 12.61 17.00 15.70
CA ALA A 247 13.06 18.38 15.83
C ALA A 247 11.90 19.37 15.84
N ILE A 248 10.88 19.15 14.99
CA ILE A 248 9.69 19.99 14.94
C ILE A 248 8.87 19.83 16.24
N GLN A 249 8.64 18.60 16.70
CA GLN A 249 7.90 18.34 17.94
C GLN A 249 8.65 18.80 19.19
N GLY A 250 9.97 18.63 19.21
CA GLY A 250 10.84 19.10 20.29
C GLY A 250 11.15 20.60 20.26
N GLN A 251 10.61 21.33 19.28
CA GLN A 251 10.90 22.75 19.02
C GLN A 251 12.41 23.05 18.96
N TRP A 252 13.18 22.12 18.41
CA TRP A 252 14.63 22.28 18.30
C TRP A 252 14.96 23.37 17.30
N THR A 253 15.91 24.21 17.66
CA THR A 253 16.54 25.14 16.75
C THR A 253 17.36 24.39 15.69
N LEU A 254 17.63 25.05 14.56
CA LEU A 254 18.52 24.51 13.53
C LEU A 254 19.90 24.13 14.09
N GLU A 255 20.40 24.88 15.08
CA GLU A 255 21.68 24.58 15.74
C GLU A 255 21.61 23.29 16.56
N GLU A 256 20.50 23.03 17.26
CA GLU A 256 20.32 21.81 18.05
C GLU A 256 20.15 20.56 17.18
N LEU A 257 19.39 20.68 16.10
CA LEU A 257 19.25 19.61 15.10
C LEU A 257 20.61 19.30 14.45
N GLU A 258 21.34 20.34 14.02
CA GLU A 258 22.67 20.19 13.44
C GLU A 258 23.66 19.54 14.42
N SER A 259 23.68 19.99 15.67
CA SER A 259 24.54 19.45 16.73
C SER A 259 24.27 17.96 17.00
N ARG A 260 22.99 17.56 17.06
CA ARG A 260 22.59 16.16 17.23
C ARG A 260 23.00 15.29 16.05
N TYR A 261 22.79 15.78 14.82
CA TYR A 261 23.18 15.06 13.61
C TYR A 261 24.70 14.86 13.54
N ILE A 262 25.49 15.90 13.84
CA ILE A 262 26.96 15.81 13.91
C ILE A 262 27.41 14.76 14.94
N ARG A 263 26.82 14.75 16.15
CA ARG A 263 27.14 13.72 17.18
C ARG A 263 26.85 12.31 16.68
N GLN A 264 25.72 12.11 16.00
CA GLN A 264 25.31 10.78 15.52
C GLN A 264 26.24 10.28 14.41
N VAL A 265 26.65 11.16 13.49
CA VAL A 265 27.62 10.82 12.44
C VAL A 265 28.99 10.50 13.05
N LEU A 266 29.49 11.29 14.01
CA LEU A 266 30.76 11.03 14.68
C LEU A 266 30.76 9.69 15.45
N ARG A 267 29.66 9.35 16.12
CA ARG A 267 29.49 8.03 16.77
C ARG A 267 29.56 6.89 15.75
N LYS A 268 28.83 7.01 14.63
CA LYS A 268 28.81 5.99 13.56
C LYS A 268 30.18 5.81 12.89
N THR A 269 30.97 6.88 12.77
CA THR A 269 32.30 6.82 12.17
C THR A 269 33.42 6.56 13.18
N ARG A 270 33.11 6.30 14.45
CA ARG A 270 34.07 6.12 15.55
C ARG A 270 35.10 7.26 15.61
N SER A 271 34.61 8.50 15.51
CA SER A 271 35.43 9.73 15.51
C SER A 271 36.43 9.86 14.36
N ASN A 272 36.24 9.13 13.25
CA ASN A 272 36.97 9.40 12.01
C ASN A 272 36.44 10.68 11.36
N TYR A 273 37.12 11.80 11.64
CA TYR A 273 36.70 13.13 11.20
C TYR A 273 36.66 13.31 9.68
N SER A 274 37.54 12.65 8.93
CA SER A 274 37.55 12.73 7.46
C SER A 274 36.31 12.04 6.87
N ARG A 275 35.96 10.86 7.38
CA ARG A 275 34.76 10.12 6.96
C ARG A 275 33.46 10.79 7.43
N ALA A 276 33.46 11.36 8.63
CA ALA A 276 32.32 12.12 9.15
C ALA A 276 32.04 13.36 8.32
N ALA A 277 33.07 14.14 7.95
CA ALA A 277 32.95 15.32 7.12
C ALA A 277 32.37 14.98 5.73
N GLN A 278 32.82 13.86 5.13
CA GLN A 278 32.29 13.37 3.86
C GLN A 278 30.79 13.02 3.94
N ILE A 279 30.36 12.32 5.00
CA ILE A 279 28.94 11.96 5.21
C ILE A 279 28.08 13.21 5.46
N LEU A 280 28.62 14.20 6.18
CA LEU A 280 27.94 15.46 6.46
C LEU A 280 27.93 16.42 5.26
N GLY A 281 28.69 16.14 4.20
CA GLY A 281 28.80 17.03 3.03
C GLY A 281 29.51 18.36 3.32
N ILE A 282 30.33 18.42 4.37
CA ILE A 282 31.06 19.64 4.78
C ILE A 282 32.58 19.41 4.79
N ASN A 283 33.36 20.49 4.78
CA ASN A 283 34.80 20.39 4.92
C ASN A 283 35.18 19.96 6.36
N ARG A 284 36.27 19.19 6.50
CA ARG A 284 36.83 18.75 7.78
C ARG A 284 37.13 19.92 8.72
N LYS A 285 37.60 21.06 8.19
CA LYS A 285 37.83 22.28 9.00
C LYS A 285 36.52 22.79 9.62
N THR A 286 35.46 22.88 8.83
CA THR A 286 34.11 23.28 9.27
C THR A 286 33.53 22.33 10.32
N LEU A 287 33.77 21.02 10.16
CA LEU A 287 33.38 20.03 11.17
C LEU A 287 34.09 20.25 12.51
N LEU A 288 35.39 20.54 12.50
CA LEU A 288 36.17 20.80 13.73
C LEU A 288 35.74 22.11 14.43
N GLU A 289 35.41 23.14 13.65
CA GLU A 289 34.87 24.40 14.18
C GLU A 289 33.48 24.20 14.80
N LYS A 290 32.57 23.50 14.12
CA LYS A 290 31.23 23.17 14.65
C LYS A 290 31.31 22.25 15.88
N ARG A 291 32.24 21.29 15.90
CA ARG A 291 32.50 20.44 17.07
C ARG A 291 32.87 21.26 18.31
N ARG A 292 33.78 22.23 18.15
CA ARG A 292 34.18 23.16 19.23
C ARG A 292 33.03 24.06 19.65
N LYS A 293 32.29 24.63 18.69
CA LYS A 293 31.13 25.50 18.94
C LYS A 293 30.05 24.78 19.75
N TYR A 294 29.80 23.50 19.47
CA TYR A 294 28.73 22.72 20.09
C TYR A 294 29.16 21.87 21.29
N GLY A 295 30.41 22.00 21.76
CA GLY A 295 30.93 21.25 22.90
C GLY A 295 30.89 19.73 22.70
N ILE A 296 31.15 19.25 21.48
CA ILE A 296 31.09 17.83 21.15
C ILE A 296 32.49 17.20 21.33
N GLU A 297 32.64 16.27 22.26
CA GLU A 297 33.87 15.50 22.45
C GLU A 297 34.11 14.47 21.35
#